data_AF-A0A2V6NHN1-F1
#
_entry.id   AF-A0A2V6NHN1-F1
#
_cell.length_a   1.000
_cell.length_b   1.000
_cell.length_c   1.000
_cell.angle_alpha   90.00
_cell.angle_beta   90.00
_cell.angle_gamma   90.00
#
_symmetry.space_group_name_H-M   'P 1'
#
loop_
_entity.id
_entity.type
_entity.pdbx_description
1 polymer ?
#
loop_
_entity_poly.entity_id
_entity_poly.type
_entity_poly.pdbx_seq_one_letter_code
_entity_poly.pdbx_strand_id
1 'polypeptide(L)'
;MAHKKGQGSVKNGRDSVSKRLGVKKFGSELVVAGNIIVRQRGTKFLPGKNVGLGRDYTVFALVDGNVRFDRAGRRVNVDPVAAK
;
A
#
# COMPACT_ATOMS: atom_id res chain seq x y z
N MET A 1 60.00 -2.47 6.21
CA MET A 1 58.75 -2.70 5.47
C MET A 1 57.58 -2.22 6.30
N ALA A 2 57.09 -1.01 6.06
CA ALA A 2 55.91 -0.50 6.76
C ALA A 2 55.19 0.47 5.83
N HIS A 3 54.20 -0.03 5.10
CA HIS A 3 53.15 0.82 4.57
C HIS A 3 51.84 0.50 5.30
N LYS A 4 51.25 1.59 5.76
CA LYS A 4 50.19 1.74 6.75
C LYS A 4 48.96 0.89 6.40
N LYS A 5 48.49 0.10 7.36
CA LYS A 5 47.17 -0.54 7.36
C LYS A 5 46.11 0.55 7.58
N GLY A 6 45.92 1.42 6.60
CA GLY A 6 45.02 2.58 6.68
C GLY A 6 43.72 2.32 5.94
N GLN A 7 42.90 1.37 6.41
CA GLN A 7 41.56 1.19 5.86
C GLN A 7 40.61 2.16 6.58
N GLY A 8 40.10 3.16 5.87
CA GLY A 8 39.11 4.11 6.41
C GLY A 8 37.79 3.42 6.74
N SER A 9 37.15 3.82 7.84
CA SER A 9 35.81 3.34 8.20
C SER A 9 34.75 3.91 7.25
N VAL A 10 33.79 3.07 6.85
CA VAL A 10 32.71 3.47 5.95
C VAL A 10 31.74 4.38 6.72
N LYS A 11 31.52 5.60 6.22
CA LYS A 11 30.67 6.61 6.89
C LYS A 11 29.16 6.44 6.65
N ASN A 12 28.78 5.50 5.78
CA ASN A 12 27.41 5.35 5.30
C ASN A 12 26.87 3.97 5.68
N GLY A 13 26.17 3.88 6.82
CA GLY A 13 25.52 2.66 7.32
C GLY A 13 24.16 2.94 7.99
N ARG A 14 23.54 4.08 7.67
CA ARG A 14 22.23 4.48 8.23
C ARG A 14 21.13 4.06 7.27
N ASP A 15 20.16 3.33 7.79
CA ASP A 15 18.92 3.01 7.09
C ASP A 15 17.71 3.22 8.02
N SER A 16 16.53 3.34 7.43
CA SER A 16 15.27 3.52 8.13
C SER A 16 14.47 2.21 8.16
N VAL A 17 13.72 1.99 9.22
CA VAL A 17 12.86 0.80 9.32
C VAL A 17 11.74 0.85 8.27
N SER A 18 11.56 -0.25 7.55
CA SER A 18 10.51 -0.40 6.54
C SER A 18 9.10 -0.21 7.13
N LYS A 19 8.20 0.40 6.34
CA LYS A 19 6.84 0.80 6.81
C LYS A 19 5.74 -0.17 6.37
N ARG A 20 6.09 -1.35 5.85
CA ARG A 20 5.14 -2.40 5.42
C ARG A 20 4.04 -1.88 4.46
N LEU A 21 4.41 -0.98 3.56
CA LEU A 21 3.53 -0.46 2.50
C LEU A 21 3.16 -1.56 1.50
N GLY A 22 2.19 -1.29 0.63
CA GLY A 22 1.74 -2.19 -0.43
C GLY A 22 0.25 -2.55 -0.35
N VAL A 23 -0.16 -3.37 -1.31
CA VAL A 23 -1.51 -3.93 -1.42
C VAL A 23 -1.74 -4.93 -0.29
N LYS A 24 -2.93 -4.88 0.31
CA LYS A 24 -3.39 -5.74 1.41
C LYS A 24 -4.53 -6.65 1.01
N LYS A 25 -5.34 -6.22 0.03
CA LYS A 25 -6.43 -6.99 -0.55
C LYS A 25 -6.34 -6.93 -2.07
N PHE A 26 -6.32 -8.10 -2.70
CA PHE A 26 -6.20 -8.24 -4.15
C PHE A 26 -7.57 -8.24 -4.85
N GLY A 27 -7.56 -8.23 -6.18
CA GLY A 27 -8.78 -8.25 -6.97
C GLY A 27 -9.63 -9.48 -6.66
N SER A 28 -10.95 -9.30 -6.64
CA SER A 28 -11.96 -10.30 -6.32
C SER A 28 -11.94 -10.83 -4.88
N GLU A 29 -11.09 -10.31 -4.00
CA GLU A 29 -11.16 -10.67 -2.58
C GLU A 29 -12.32 -9.97 -1.88
N LEU A 30 -12.96 -10.69 -0.95
CA LEU A 30 -14.05 -10.17 -0.14
C LEU A 30 -13.49 -9.27 0.98
N VAL A 31 -14.11 -8.10 1.13
CA VAL A 31 -13.79 -7.10 2.15
C VAL A 31 -15.05 -6.66 2.88
N VAL A 32 -14.85 -6.27 4.13
CA VAL A 32 -15.85 -5.62 4.97
C VAL A 32 -15.53 -4.12 4.99
N ALA A 33 -16.53 -3.28 5.23
CA ALA A 33 -16.40 -1.85 5.44
C ALA A 33 -15.31 -1.56 6.50
N GLY A 34 -14.44 -0.61 6.18
CA GLY A 34 -13.28 -0.26 7.00
C GLY A 34 -12.00 -1.06 6.71
N ASN A 35 -12.06 -2.14 5.92
CA ASN A 35 -10.84 -2.88 5.57
C ASN A 35 -9.86 -2.03 4.76
N ILE A 36 -8.58 -2.15 5.08
CA ILE A 36 -7.50 -1.53 4.33
C ILE A 36 -7.24 -2.34 3.06
N ILE A 37 -7.27 -1.68 1.91
CA ILE A 37 -6.99 -2.29 0.59
C ILE A 37 -5.54 -2.03 0.19
N VAL A 38 -5.04 -0.81 0.35
CA VAL A 38 -3.65 -0.43 0.00
C VAL A 38 -3.07 0.56 0.99
N ARG A 39 -1.85 0.30 1.49
CA ARG A 39 -1.03 1.30 2.18
C ARG A 39 0.01 1.88 1.24
N GLN A 40 0.03 3.19 1.06
CA GLN A 40 0.89 3.85 0.08
C GLN A 40 1.44 5.19 0.58
N ARG A 41 2.30 5.81 -0.22
CA ARG A 41 2.76 7.19 -0.06
C ARG A 41 2.41 7.93 -1.34
N GLY A 42 1.66 9.02 -1.21
CA GLY A 42 0.99 9.64 -2.35
C GLY A 42 -0.07 8.71 -2.97
N THR A 43 -0.69 9.17 -4.06
CA THR A 43 -1.81 8.47 -4.72
C THR A 43 -1.33 7.64 -5.91
N LYS A 44 -0.62 6.53 -5.65
CA LYS A 44 -0.27 5.56 -6.71
C LYS A 44 -1.54 4.86 -7.21
N PHE A 45 -2.36 4.43 -6.26
CA PHE A 45 -3.72 3.94 -6.47
C PHE A 45 -4.70 5.05 -6.08
N LEU A 46 -5.61 5.35 -6.99
CA LEU A 46 -6.67 6.33 -6.83
C LEU A 46 -7.91 5.67 -6.23
N PRO A 47 -8.62 6.34 -5.31
CA PRO A 47 -9.91 5.87 -4.83
C PRO A 47 -10.94 5.92 -5.97
N GLY A 48 -11.73 4.86 -6.09
CA GLY A 48 -12.85 4.75 -7.02
C GLY A 48 -14.18 4.65 -6.28
N LYS A 49 -15.09 3.81 -6.79
CA LYS A 49 -16.40 3.60 -6.18
C LYS A 49 -16.29 2.84 -4.85
N ASN A 50 -17.04 3.29 -3.84
CA ASN A 50 -17.14 2.69 -2.51
C ASN A 50 -15.81 2.52 -1.77
N VAL A 51 -14.86 3.40 -2.05
CA VAL A 51 -13.51 3.37 -1.50
C VAL A 51 -13.13 4.77 -1.03
N GLY A 52 -12.58 4.88 0.17
CA GLY A 52 -12.08 6.12 0.76
C GLY A 52 -10.56 6.25 0.68
N LEU A 53 -10.07 7.49 0.84
CA LEU A 53 -8.65 7.81 0.97
C LEU A 53 -8.41 8.43 2.36
N GLY A 54 -7.55 7.80 3.16
CA GLY A 54 -7.13 8.33 4.46
C GLY A 54 -6.14 9.48 4.33
N ARG A 55 -5.92 10.20 5.44
CA ARG A 55 -4.94 11.30 5.52
C ARG A 55 -3.51 10.87 5.15
N ASP A 56 -3.16 9.62 5.42
CA ASP A 56 -1.87 9.03 5.08
C ASP A 56 -1.83 8.41 3.66
N TYR A 57 -2.83 8.70 2.83
CA TYR A 57 -3.06 8.13 1.50
C TYR A 57 -3.43 6.64 1.48
N THR A 58 -3.72 6.03 2.62
CA THR A 58 -4.23 4.65 2.69
C THR A 58 -5.60 4.55 2.03
N VAL A 59 -5.80 3.52 1.22
CA VAL A 59 -7.05 3.23 0.52
C VAL A 59 -7.83 2.19 1.31
N PHE A 60 -9.10 2.47 1.64
CA PHE A 60 -9.94 1.59 2.47
C PHE A 60 -11.35 1.43 1.90
N ALA A 61 -12.00 0.31 2.21
CA ALA A 61 -13.36 0.00 1.79
C ALA A 61 -14.40 0.79 2.59
N LEU A 62 -15.42 1.34 1.93
CA LEU A 62 -16.55 2.00 2.60
C LEU A 62 -17.75 1.05 2.79
N VAL A 63 -17.80 -0.04 2.03
CA VAL A 63 -18.89 -1.02 2.03
C VAL A 63 -18.32 -2.43 1.94
N ASP A 64 -19.15 -3.41 2.26
CA ASP A 64 -18.83 -4.83 2.10
C ASP A 64 -18.95 -5.23 0.63
N GLY A 65 -18.04 -6.09 0.15
CA GLY A 65 -18.07 -6.56 -1.23
C GLY A 65 -16.72 -7.05 -1.73
N ASN A 66 -16.54 -7.08 -3.04
CA ASN A 66 -15.31 -7.56 -3.67
C ASN A 66 -14.47 -6.40 -4.22
N VAL A 67 -13.16 -6.47 -4.00
CA VAL A 67 -12.23 -5.45 -4.51
C VAL A 67 -12.05 -5.58 -6.02
N ARG A 68 -12.14 -4.47 -6.75
CA ARG A 68 -11.88 -4.42 -8.19
C ARG A 68 -10.90 -3.31 -8.55
N PHE A 69 -9.80 -3.70 -9.19
CA PHE A 69 -8.82 -2.77 -9.74
C PHE A 69 -9.14 -2.47 -11.21
N ASP A 70 -9.10 -1.19 -11.61
CA ASP A 70 -9.34 -0.77 -13.00
C ASP A 70 -8.31 0.28 -13.46
N ARG A 71 -8.48 0.76 -14.71
CA ARG A 71 -7.60 1.76 -15.35
C ARG A 71 -6.12 1.36 -15.26
N ALA A 72 -5.79 0.18 -15.81
CA ALA A 72 -4.46 -0.44 -15.73
C ALA A 72 -3.97 -0.66 -14.28
N GLY A 73 -4.90 -0.95 -13.36
CA GLY A 73 -4.61 -1.23 -11.96
C GLY A 73 -4.34 0.01 -11.11
N ARG A 74 -4.56 1.24 -11.62
CA ARG A 74 -4.29 2.48 -10.88
C ARG A 74 -5.49 3.04 -10.12
N ARG A 75 -6.68 2.46 -10.25
CA ARG A 75 -7.85 2.86 -9.46
C ARG A 75 -8.50 1.65 -8.79
N VAL A 76 -8.97 1.85 -7.57
CA VAL A 76 -9.48 0.79 -6.67
C VAL A 76 -10.95 1.04 -6.39
N ASN A 77 -11.78 0.02 -6.58
CA ASN A 77 -13.21 0.05 -6.30
C ASN A 77 -13.58 -1.14 -5.42
N VAL A 78 -14.73 -1.04 -4.75
CA VAL A 78 -15.39 -2.18 -4.11
C VAL A 78 -16.77 -2.34 -4.74
N ASP A 79 -16.99 -3.50 -5.35
CA ASP A 79 -18.27 -3.89 -5.93
C ASP A 79 -19.10 -4.60 -4.83
N PRO A 80 -20.24 -4.04 -4.41
CA PRO A 80 -21.01 -4.61 -3.31
C PRO A 80 -21.52 -6.00 -3.66
N VAL A 81 -21.33 -6.97 -2.77
CA VAL A 81 -22.01 -8.26 -2.87
C VAL A 81 -23.26 -8.17 -2.02
N ALA A 82 -24.42 -8.47 -2.61
CA ALA A 82 -25.67 -8.52 -1.89
C ALA A 82 -25.51 -9.49 -0.71
N ALA A 83 -25.83 -9.02 0.50
CA ALA A 83 -25.97 -9.89 1.65
C ALA A 83 -27.03 -10.95 1.29
N LYS A 84 -26.62 -12.21 1.32
CA LYS A 84 -27.53 -13.34 1.13
C LYS A 84 -28.44 -13.47 2.34
#